data_AF-A0A2V8XXT0-F1
#
_entry.id   AF-A0A2V8XXT0-F1
#
_cell.length_a   1.000
_cell.length_b   1.000
_cell.length_c   1.000
_cell.angle_alpha   90.00
_cell.angle_beta   90.00
_cell.angle_gamma   90.00
#
_symmetry.space_group_name_H-M   'P 1'
#
loop_
_entity.id
_entity.type
_entity.pdbx_description
1 polymer ?
#
loop_
_entity_poly.entity_id
_entity_poly.type
_entity_poly.pdbx_seq_one_letter_code
_entity_poly.pdbx_strand_id
1 'polypeptide(L)' 'MDCRDTVHLICWYLEGKLSPSVEREIERHLNQCRDCRLVLEAATKTLDQHFGTGRAAHTA' A
#
# COMPACT_ATOMS: atom_id res chain seq x y z
N MET A 1 9.85 1.52 11.65
CA MET A 1 8.38 1.49 11.64
C MET A 1 7.91 0.12 12.07
N ASP A 2 6.92 0.07 12.97
CA ASP A 2 6.25 -1.15 13.39
C ASP A 2 5.00 -1.46 12.53
N CYS A 3 4.36 -2.60 12.81
CA CYS A 3 3.21 -3.07 12.03
C CYS A 3 2.01 -2.13 12.13
N ARG A 4 1.77 -1.49 13.29
CA ARG A 4 0.61 -0.62 13.49
C ARG A 4 0.73 0.60 12.59
N ASP A 5 1.88 1.25 12.64
CA ASP A 5 2.18 2.41 11.80
C ASP A 5 2.11 2.06 10.30
N THR A 6 2.64 0.89 9.91
CA THR A 6 2.58 0.42 8.52
C THR A 6 1.12 0.26 8.07
N VAL A 7 0.28 -0.41 8.86
CA VAL A 7 -1.13 -0.64 8.52
C VAL A 7 -1.91 0.68 8.40
N HIS A 8 -1.65 1.66 9.26
CA HIS A 8 -2.29 2.97 9.16
C HIS A 8 -1.93 3.73 7.88
N LEU A 9 -0.76 3.47 7.29
CA LEU A 9 -0.29 4.15 6.10
C LEU A 9 -0.53 3.38 4.79
N ILE A 10 -1.01 2.13 4.84
CA ILE A 10 -1.20 1.29 3.64
C ILE A 10 -2.07 1.98 2.57
N CYS A 11 -3.15 2.65 2.95
CA CYS A 11 -3.99 3.35 1.96
C CYS A 11 -3.23 4.48 1.27
N TRP A 12 -2.51 5.31 2.04
CA TRP A 12 -1.72 6.41 1.48
C TRP A 12 -0.52 5.93 0.65
N TYR A 13 0.07 4.80 1.03
CA TYR A 13 1.08 4.09 0.26
C TYR A 13 0.53 3.64 -1.10
N LEU A 14 -0.63 2.98 -1.11
CA LEU A 14 -1.30 2.55 -2.35
C LEU A 14 -1.71 3.72 -3.25
N GLU A 15 -2.02 4.88 -2.67
CA GLU A 15 -2.35 6.11 -3.40
C GLU A 15 -1.11 6.90 -3.87
N GLY A 16 0.11 6.51 -3.51
CA GLY A 16 1.34 7.23 -3.85
C GLY A 16 1.45 8.62 -3.19
N LYS A 17 0.79 8.82 -2.04
CA LYS A 17 0.70 10.12 -1.35
C LYS A 17 1.76 10.32 -0.26
N LEU A 18 2.68 9.36 -0.10
CA LEU A 18 3.71 9.40 0.93
C LEU A 18 4.97 10.11 0.44
N SER A 19 5.74 10.65 1.39
CA SER A 19 7.06 11.18 1.06
C SER A 19 8.03 10.03 0.73
N PRO A 20 9.06 10.25 -0.12
CA PRO A 20 10.00 9.20 -0.52
C PRO A 20 10.76 8.54 0.64
N SER A 21 10.92 9.24 1.75
CA SER A 21 11.56 8.68 2.95
C SER A 21 10.63 7.71 3.69
N VAL A 22 9.34 8.02 3.77
CA VAL A 22 8.34 7.17 4.44
C VAL A 22 8.02 5.96 3.57
N GLU A 23 7.92 6.14 2.25
CA GLU A 23 7.70 5.05 1.30
C GLU A 23 8.78 3.96 1.41
N ARG A 24 10.06 4.34 1.41
CA ARG A 24 11.19 3.41 1.60
C ARG A 24 11.15 2.66 2.94
N GLU A 25 10.65 3.30 4.00
CA GLU A 25 10.52 2.66 5.30
C GLU A 25 9.40 1.61 5.31
N ILE A 26 8.27 1.92 4.67
CA ILE A 26 7.16 0.97 4.48
C ILE A 26 7.61 -0.19 3.60
N GLU A 27 8.27 0.06 2.47
CA GLU A 27 8.80 -0.98 1.58
C GLU A 27 9.77 -1.92 2.32
N ARG A 28 10.68 -1.37 3.14
CA ARG A 28 11.57 -2.16 3.98
C ARG A 28 10.78 -3.06 4.94
N HIS A 29 9.74 -2.53 5.58
CA HIS A 29 8.91 -3.29 6.50
C HIS A 29 8.12 -4.40 5.76
N LEU A 30 7.47 -4.09 4.63
CA LEU A 30 6.71 -5.06 3.83
C LEU A 30 7.56 -6.21 3.29
N ASN A 31 8.83 -5.94 2.97
CA ASN A 31 9.79 -6.96 2.58
C ASN A 31 10.15 -7.92 3.73
N GLN A 32 10.11 -7.46 4.98
CA GLN A 32 10.53 -8.21 6.16
C GLN A 32 9.37 -8.80 6.96
N CYS A 33 8.16 -8.27 6.80
CA CYS A 33 6.97 -8.63 7.58
C CYS A 33 5.92 -9.31 6.71
N ARG A 34 5.66 -10.59 6.97
CA ARG A 34 4.64 -11.37 6.25
C ARG A 34 3.23 -10.84 6.51
N ASP A 35 2.91 -10.48 7.75
CA ASP A 35 1.54 -10.09 8.13
C ASP A 35 1.15 -8.76 7.47
N CYS A 36 2.02 -7.76 7.47
CA CYS A 36 1.76 -6.49 6.81
C CYS A 36 1.63 -6.63 5.28
N ARG A 37 2.36 -7.58 4.67
CA ARG A 37 2.19 -7.91 3.25
C ARG A 37 0.83 -8.54 2.95
N LEU A 38 0.34 -9.43 3.81
CA LEU A 38 -1.02 -9.96 3.67
C LEU A 38 -2.08 -8.87 3.81
N VAL A 39 -1.88 -7.91 4.72
CA VAL A 39 -2.79 -6.76 4.86
C VAL A 39 -2.76 -5.90 3.59
N LEU A 40 -1.58 -5.63 3.03
CA LEU A 40 -1.43 -4.89 1.78
C LEU A 40 -2.16 -5.59 0.61
N GLU A 41 -1.99 -6.90 0.46
CA GLU A 41 -2.67 -7.70 -0.56
C GLU A 41 -4.20 -7.64 -0.40
N ALA A 42 -4.69 -7.78 0.84
CA ALA A 42 -6.13 -7.70 1.13
C ALA A 42 -6.69 -6.30 0.83
N ALA A 43 -5.98 -5.24 1.22
CA ALA A 43 -6.35 -3.86 0.92
C ALA A 43 -6.37 -3.61 -0.59
N THR A 44 -5.33 -4.04 -1.30
CA THR A 44 -5.22 -3.92 -2.77
C THR A 44 -6.39 -4.61 -3.46
N LYS A 45 -6.70 -5.85 -3.08
CA LYS A 45 -7.82 -6.60 -3.65
C LYS A 45 -9.16 -5.93 -3.38
N THR A 46 -9.38 -5.45 -2.15
CA THR A 46 -10.60 -4.72 -1.80
C THR A 46 -10.74 -3.46 -2.65
N LEU A 47 -9.68 -2.67 -2.78
CA LEU A 47 -9.71 -1.47 -3.60
C LEU A 47 -9.90 -1.77 -5.08
N ASP A 48 -9.26 -2.81 -5.61
CA ASP A 48 -9.45 -3.25 -6.99
C ASP A 48 -10.89 -3.70 -7.26
N GLN A 49 -11.51 -4.42 -6.33
CA GLN A 49 -12.92 -4.83 -6.48
C GLN A 49 -13.91 -3.66 -6.42
N HIS A 50 -13.63 -2.63 -5.62
CA HIS A 50 -14.55 -1.51 -5.40
C HIS A 50 -14.28 -0.30 -6.30
N PHE A 51 -13.04 -0.12 -6.77
CA PHE A 51 -12.57 1.04 -7.53
C PHE A 51 -11.83 0.66 -8.82
N GLY A 52 -11.57 -0.63 -9.09
CA GLY A 52 -10.76 -1.14 -10.21
C GLY A 52 -11.43 -1.18 -11.59
N THR A 53 -12.62 -0.60 -11.76
CA THR A 53 -13.16 -0.30 -13.10
C THR A 53 -12.54 0.94 -13.76
N GLY A 54 -11.56 1.61 -13.10
CA GLY A 54 -10.94 2.85 -13.58
C GLY A 54 -9.43 2.79 -13.90
N ARG A 55 -8.75 1.64 -13.78
CA ARG A 55 -7.28 1.58 -13.95
C ARG A 55 -6.78 1.51 -15.41
N ALA A 56 -7.67 1.70 -16.38
CA ALA A 56 -7.32 1.80 -17.80
C ALA A 56 -6.92 3.23 -18.24
N ALA A 57 -6.94 4.24 -17.36
CA ALA A 57 -6.76 5.63 -17.73
C ALA A 57 -5.59 6.33 -17.01
N HIS A 58 -4.39 5.73 -16.98
CA HIS A 58 -3.15 6.47 -16.73
C HIS A 58 -1.95 5.78 -17.39
N THR A 59 -1.88 5.92 -18.71
CA THR A 59 -0.62 6.00 -19.45
C THR A 59 -0.63 7.36 -20.16
N ALA A 60 0.09 8.32 -19.59
CA ALA A 60 0.47 9.58 -20.24
C ALA A 60 1.99 9.59 -20.35
#